data_AF-A0A945CLF3-F1
#
_entry.id   AF-A0A945CLF3-F1
#
_cell.length_a   1.000
_cell.length_b   1.000
_cell.length_c   1.000
_cell.angle_alpha   90.00
_cell.angle_beta   90.00
_cell.angle_gamma   90.00
#
_symmetry.space_group_name_H-M   'P 1'
#
loop_
_entity.id
_entity.type
_entity.pdbx_description
1 polymer ?
#
loop_
_entity_poly.entity_id
_entity_poly.type
_entity_poly.pdbx_seq_one_letter_code
_entity_poly.pdbx_strand_id
1 'polypeptide(L)'
;GSLRIVVSAADPDQPYDVAFPITLTSLQVATNVGRGGTLEKLLDEFVQEQFVHQIRPGLEAEGPKVMKAMAAFAEKYQDEFQRQRNRAAGEDARGVSYTWSPYLMLDYLVSPVFSKPGRLVDVESIFDDKGRRIGSVPILQDGSGRFQAEISDWNFIHLEPNVGIGLWDRFTLREEVIEERNSSREGRSYDWNNVGTSDRIVLRNFVIAGEQYLDALRT
;
A
#
# COMPACT_ATOMS: atom_id res chain seq x y z
N GLY A 1 5.69 5.35 6.23
CA GLY A 1 6.21 3.99 5.98
C GLY A 1 5.04 3.09 5.71
N SER A 2 5.20 2.07 4.88
CA SER A 2 4.18 1.05 4.63
C SER A 2 4.52 -0.22 5.40
N LEU A 3 3.52 -1.07 5.61
CA LEU A 3 3.72 -2.45 6.03
C LEU A 3 3.60 -3.34 4.79
N ARG A 4 4.41 -4.38 4.71
CA ARG A 4 4.39 -5.36 3.63
C ARG A 4 4.11 -6.73 4.21
N ILE A 5 3.32 -7.53 3.53
CA ILE A 5 3.20 -8.96 3.83
C ILE A 5 3.56 -9.77 2.59
N VAL A 6 4.11 -10.95 2.82
CA VAL A 6 4.26 -11.96 1.77
C VAL A 6 3.14 -12.96 1.95
N VAL A 7 2.35 -13.15 0.90
CA VAL A 7 1.23 -14.09 0.88
C VAL A 7 1.53 -15.18 -0.15
N SER A 8 1.26 -16.43 0.19
CA SER A 8 1.52 -17.57 -0.69
C SER A 8 0.53 -18.71 -0.49
N ALA A 9 0.28 -19.49 -1.54
CA ALA A 9 -0.44 -20.76 -1.45
C ALA A 9 0.37 -21.85 -2.19
N ALA A 10 0.37 -23.06 -1.66
CA ALA A 10 1.08 -24.19 -2.28
C ALA A 10 0.38 -24.70 -3.54
N ASP A 11 -0.94 -24.52 -3.61
CA ASP A 11 -1.83 -25.06 -4.64
C ASP A 11 -3.09 -24.17 -4.78
N PRO A 12 -3.74 -24.07 -5.96
CA PRO A 12 -4.95 -23.28 -6.15
C PRO A 12 -6.11 -23.64 -5.22
N ASP A 13 -6.20 -24.90 -4.78
CA ASP A 13 -7.26 -25.39 -3.89
C ASP A 13 -6.93 -25.21 -2.40
N GLN A 14 -5.76 -24.67 -2.08
CA GLN A 14 -5.32 -24.42 -0.71
C GLN A 14 -5.54 -22.95 -0.30
N PRO A 15 -5.79 -22.68 0.99
CA PRO A 15 -5.85 -21.30 1.47
C PRO A 15 -4.50 -20.59 1.30
N TYR A 16 -4.57 -19.27 1.15
CA TYR A 16 -3.38 -18.42 1.19
C TYR A 16 -2.90 -18.23 2.62
N ASP A 17 -1.62 -18.48 2.83
CA ASP A 17 -0.92 -18.22 4.08
C ASP A 17 -0.14 -16.90 3.99
N VAL A 18 -0.05 -16.19 5.12
CA VAL A 18 0.82 -15.03 5.28
C VAL A 18 2.11 -15.48 5.94
N ALA A 19 3.25 -15.37 5.24
CA ALA A 19 4.52 -15.89 5.74
C ALA A 19 5.08 -15.03 6.89
N PHE A 20 5.26 -13.73 6.66
CA PHE A 20 5.68 -12.78 7.69
C PHE A 20 5.42 -11.33 7.26
N PRO A 21 5.05 -10.44 8.20
CA PRO A 21 4.94 -9.02 7.93
C PRO A 21 6.29 -8.30 8.05
N ILE A 22 6.51 -7.27 7.23
CA ILE A 22 7.74 -6.51 7.08
C ILE A 22 7.39 -5.02 7.14
N THR A 23 7.96 -4.25 8.06
CA THR A 23 7.81 -2.79 8.01
C THR A 23 8.81 -2.19 7.05
N LEU A 24 8.34 -1.43 6.06
CA LEU A 24 9.20 -0.70 5.13
C LEU A 24 9.37 0.75 5.62
N THR A 25 10.51 1.01 6.27
CA THR A 25 10.95 2.34 6.66
C THR A 25 12.10 2.78 5.76
N SER A 26 11.82 2.99 4.47
CA SER A 26 12.84 3.47 3.53
C SER A 26 12.64 4.94 3.20
N LEU A 27 13.71 5.74 3.32
CA LEU A 27 13.85 7.03 2.63
C LEU A 27 14.20 6.84 1.14
N GLN A 28 14.62 5.62 0.77
CA GLN A 28 14.78 5.21 -0.62
C GLN A 28 13.54 4.42 -1.05
N VAL A 29 12.65 5.23 -1.60
CA VAL A 29 11.69 4.91 -2.64
C VAL A 29 12.27 3.75 -3.51
N ALA A 30 11.72 2.54 -3.30
CA ALA A 30 11.90 1.27 -4.01
C ALA A 30 12.99 0.26 -3.58
N THR A 31 12.49 -0.96 -3.40
CA THR A 31 13.11 -2.30 -3.50
C THR A 31 13.71 -2.94 -2.26
N ASN A 32 13.14 -4.11 -1.98
CA ASN A 32 13.74 -5.35 -1.50
C ASN A 32 14.47 -5.29 -0.16
N VAL A 33 14.12 -6.24 0.70
CA VAL A 33 14.87 -6.72 1.86
C VAL A 33 16.35 -6.36 1.71
N GLY A 34 16.82 -5.32 2.41
CA GLY A 34 18.14 -4.79 2.11
C GLY A 34 18.59 -3.61 2.96
N ARG A 35 17.92 -2.46 2.91
CA ARG A 35 18.44 -1.24 3.58
C ARG A 35 17.43 -0.29 4.26
N GLY A 36 16.18 -0.71 4.43
CA GLY A 36 15.17 0.08 5.17
C GLY A 36 13.94 -0.71 5.63
N GLY A 37 13.85 -2.00 5.28
CA GLY A 37 12.85 -2.90 5.84
C GLY A 37 13.33 -3.39 7.20
N THR A 38 12.51 -3.25 8.24
CA THR A 38 12.75 -3.88 9.54
C THR A 38 11.55 -4.71 9.93
N LEU A 39 11.80 -5.90 10.48
CA LEU A 39 10.79 -6.73 11.12
C LEU A 39 10.45 -6.21 12.53
N GLU A 40 11.37 -5.42 13.11
CA GLU A 40 11.36 -4.95 14.50
C GLU A 40 10.08 -4.19 14.86
N LYS A 41 9.61 -3.32 13.98
CA LYS A 41 8.46 -2.43 14.25
C LYS A 41 7.11 -3.14 14.35
N LEU A 42 7.05 -4.43 14.02
CA LEU A 42 5.87 -5.28 14.19
C LEU A 42 6.12 -6.43 15.17
N LEU A 43 7.26 -6.43 15.87
CA LEU A 43 7.42 -7.29 17.04
C LEU A 43 6.58 -6.72 18.18
N ASP A 44 6.01 -7.62 18.98
CA ASP A 44 5.10 -7.28 20.07
C ASP A 44 5.72 -6.27 21.05
N GLU A 45 7.03 -6.32 21.27
CA GLU A 45 7.78 -5.42 22.16
C GLU A 45 7.88 -3.95 21.67
N PHE A 46 7.61 -3.69 20.39
CA PHE A 46 7.62 -2.35 19.79
C PHE A 46 6.23 -1.81 19.46
N VAL A 47 5.20 -2.63 19.65
CA VAL A 47 3.79 -2.24 19.52
C VAL A 47 3.24 -2.02 20.93
N GLN A 48 2.45 -0.96 21.13
CA GLN A 48 1.82 -0.77 22.44
C GLN A 48 0.93 -2.00 22.75
N GLU A 49 1.03 -2.53 23.97
CA GLU A 49 0.41 -3.80 24.38
C GLU A 49 -1.06 -3.92 23.96
N GLN A 50 -1.82 -2.84 24.14
CA GLN A 50 -3.24 -2.76 23.77
C GLN A 50 -3.56 -2.96 22.27
N PHE A 51 -2.56 -2.81 21.38
CA PHE A 51 -2.72 -2.91 19.93
C PHE A 51 -2.03 -4.13 19.30
N VAL A 52 -1.24 -4.89 20.07
CA VAL A 52 -0.49 -6.06 19.59
C VAL A 52 -1.43 -7.06 18.90
N HIS A 53 -2.56 -7.38 19.54
CA HIS A 53 -3.55 -8.32 19.03
C HIS A 53 -4.49 -7.76 17.95
N GLN A 54 -4.30 -6.50 17.54
CA GLN A 54 -5.11 -5.86 16.50
C GLN A 54 -4.32 -5.67 15.21
N ILE A 55 -3.13 -5.07 15.30
CA ILE A 55 -2.37 -4.65 14.12
C ILE A 55 -1.86 -5.85 13.31
N ARG A 56 -1.20 -6.80 13.97
CA ARG A 56 -0.59 -7.95 13.27
C ARG A 56 -1.66 -8.93 12.74
N PRO A 57 -2.63 -9.40 13.56
CA PRO A 57 -3.69 -10.28 13.04
C PRO A 57 -4.56 -9.59 11.99
N GLY A 58 -4.86 -8.30 12.14
CA GLY A 58 -5.63 -7.53 11.16
C GLY A 58 -4.92 -7.44 9.81
N LEU A 59 -3.60 -7.17 9.81
CA LEU A 59 -2.79 -7.16 8.60
C LEU A 59 -2.73 -8.54 7.93
N GLU A 60 -2.53 -9.61 8.71
CA GLU A 60 -2.51 -10.98 8.21
C GLU A 60 -3.86 -11.38 7.58
N ALA A 61 -4.97 -10.90 8.12
CA ALA A 61 -6.31 -11.18 7.59
C ALA A 61 -6.61 -10.50 6.24
N GLU A 62 -5.88 -9.44 5.86
CA GLU A 62 -6.09 -8.76 4.58
C GLU A 62 -5.44 -9.50 3.40
N GLY A 63 -4.35 -10.22 3.63
CA GLY A 63 -3.61 -10.90 2.58
C GLY A 63 -4.47 -11.86 1.75
N PRO A 64 -5.18 -12.82 2.38
CA PRO A 64 -6.06 -13.74 1.67
C PRO A 64 -7.19 -13.03 0.88
N LYS A 65 -7.69 -11.88 1.36
CA LYS A 65 -8.75 -11.13 0.67
C LYS A 65 -8.28 -10.61 -0.68
N VAL A 66 -7.07 -10.03 -0.72
CA VAL A 66 -6.46 -9.54 -1.96
C VAL A 66 -6.21 -10.69 -2.93
N MET A 67 -5.62 -11.79 -2.44
CA MET A 67 -5.33 -12.94 -3.30
C MET A 67 -6.60 -13.55 -3.89
N LYS A 68 -7.68 -13.64 -3.10
CA LYS A 68 -8.99 -14.08 -3.58
C LYS A 68 -9.57 -13.13 -4.63
N ALA A 69 -9.45 -11.82 -4.44
CA ALA A 69 -9.90 -10.83 -5.40
C ALA A 69 -9.11 -10.92 -6.73
N MET A 70 -7.80 -11.13 -6.67
CA MET A 70 -6.95 -11.35 -7.84
C MET A 70 -7.35 -12.61 -8.62
N ALA A 71 -7.58 -13.72 -7.92
CA ALA A 71 -8.06 -14.96 -8.53
C ALA A 71 -9.43 -14.79 -9.20
N ALA A 72 -10.38 -14.13 -8.51
CA ALA A 72 -11.71 -13.85 -9.07
C ALA A 72 -11.65 -12.89 -10.29
N PHE A 73 -10.74 -11.92 -10.28
CA PHE A 73 -10.49 -11.05 -11.43
C PHE A 73 -9.98 -11.86 -12.63
N ALA A 74 -8.99 -12.73 -12.41
CA ALA A 74 -8.46 -13.62 -13.43
C ALA A 74 -9.56 -14.48 -14.09
N GLU A 75 -10.42 -15.09 -13.28
CA GLU A 75 -11.56 -15.89 -13.76
C GLU A 75 -12.55 -15.04 -14.57
N LYS A 76 -12.96 -13.89 -14.02
CA LYS A 76 -13.95 -13.00 -14.64
C LYS A 76 -13.53 -12.49 -16.03
N TYR A 77 -12.23 -12.22 -16.21
CA TYR A 77 -11.71 -11.61 -17.44
C TYR A 77 -11.05 -12.60 -18.40
N GLN A 78 -11.12 -13.90 -18.13
CA GLN A 78 -10.52 -14.94 -18.97
C GLN A 78 -11.08 -14.93 -20.41
N ASP A 79 -12.39 -14.81 -20.58
CA ASP A 79 -13.03 -14.78 -21.90
C ASP A 79 -12.62 -13.54 -22.71
N GLU A 80 -12.49 -12.40 -22.04
CA GLU A 80 -12.02 -11.17 -22.66
C GLU A 80 -10.55 -11.30 -23.10
N PHE A 81 -9.70 -11.84 -22.23
CA PHE A 81 -8.30 -12.13 -22.56
C PHE A 81 -8.21 -13.05 -23.79
N GLN A 82 -8.99 -14.13 -23.82
CA GLN A 82 -8.99 -15.07 -24.93
C GLN A 82 -9.43 -14.42 -26.23
N ARG A 83 -10.48 -13.59 -26.19
CA ARG A 83 -10.97 -12.85 -27.36
C ARG A 83 -9.94 -11.86 -27.89
N GLN A 84 -9.24 -11.14 -27.01
CA GLN A 84 -8.23 -10.14 -27.40
C GLN A 84 -6.92 -10.77 -27.88
N ARG A 85 -6.51 -11.91 -27.31
CA ARG A 85 -5.22 -12.54 -27.59
C ARG A 85 -5.31 -13.77 -28.50
N ASN A 86 -6.53 -14.17 -28.87
CA ASN A 86 -6.84 -15.37 -29.64
C ASN A 86 -6.18 -16.64 -29.07
N ARG A 87 -6.05 -16.71 -27.74
CA ARG A 87 -5.52 -17.85 -27.00
C ARG A 87 -5.98 -17.78 -25.54
N ALA A 88 -6.23 -18.94 -24.93
CA ALA A 88 -6.46 -19.02 -23.49
C ALA A 88 -5.20 -18.65 -22.70
N ALA A 89 -5.35 -18.41 -21.40
CA ALA A 89 -4.21 -18.45 -20.51
C ALA A 89 -3.57 -19.85 -20.57
N GLY A 90 -2.24 -19.89 -20.57
CA GLY A 90 -1.53 -21.17 -20.53
C GLY A 90 -1.55 -21.78 -19.13
N GLU A 91 -1.14 -23.03 -19.07
CA GLU A 91 -0.91 -23.77 -17.83
C GLU A 91 0.58 -24.11 -17.68
N ASP A 92 1.02 -24.29 -16.45
CA ASP A 92 2.33 -24.85 -16.15
C ASP A 92 2.37 -26.38 -16.32
N ALA A 93 3.53 -26.99 -16.10
CA ALA A 93 3.70 -28.43 -16.24
C ALA A 93 2.87 -29.29 -15.27
N ARG A 94 2.24 -28.67 -14.26
CA ARG A 94 1.35 -29.32 -13.29
C ARG A 94 -0.13 -29.21 -13.71
N GLY A 95 -0.44 -28.48 -14.79
CA GLY A 95 -1.80 -28.16 -15.21
C GLY A 95 -2.38 -26.96 -14.47
N VAL A 96 -1.55 -26.14 -13.81
CA VAL A 96 -2.03 -24.97 -13.07
C VAL A 96 -1.99 -23.74 -13.97
N SER A 97 -3.10 -23.01 -14.04
CA SER A 97 -3.22 -21.80 -14.87
C SER A 97 -2.23 -20.71 -14.46
N TYR A 98 -1.59 -20.05 -15.45
CA TYR A 98 -0.77 -18.87 -15.23
C TYR A 98 -1.55 -17.62 -14.79
N THR A 99 -2.88 -17.69 -14.75
CA THR A 99 -3.71 -16.61 -14.18
C THR A 99 -3.82 -16.67 -12.66
N TRP A 100 -3.47 -17.81 -12.05
CA TRP A 100 -3.38 -17.95 -10.61
C TRP A 100 -2.03 -17.39 -10.12
N SER A 101 -2.09 -16.57 -9.07
CA SER A 101 -0.90 -15.99 -8.43
C SER A 101 -0.50 -16.83 -7.21
N PRO A 102 0.54 -17.68 -7.28
CA PRO A 102 0.94 -18.53 -6.16
C PRO A 102 1.54 -17.73 -5.00
N TYR A 103 2.10 -16.55 -5.28
CA TYR A 103 2.60 -15.65 -4.25
C TYR A 103 2.48 -14.18 -4.70
N LEU A 104 2.28 -13.28 -3.73
CA LEU A 104 2.43 -11.84 -3.92
C LEU A 104 3.04 -11.20 -2.67
N MET A 105 3.77 -10.12 -2.90
CA MET A 105 4.08 -9.15 -1.85
C MET A 105 3.00 -8.09 -1.89
N LEU A 106 2.41 -7.76 -0.75
CA LEU A 106 1.32 -6.80 -0.66
C LEU A 106 1.71 -5.68 0.29
N ASP A 107 1.56 -4.43 -0.14
CA ASP A 107 1.82 -3.25 0.67
C ASP A 107 0.53 -2.68 1.26
N TYR A 108 0.60 -2.26 2.52
CA TYR A 108 -0.51 -1.70 3.29
C TYR A 108 -0.10 -0.41 3.99
N LEU A 109 -1.01 0.55 4.01
CA LEU A 109 -1.03 1.65 4.97
C LEU A 109 -1.91 1.24 6.15
N VAL A 110 -1.34 1.23 7.35
CA VAL A 110 -2.10 1.01 8.58
C VAL A 110 -2.45 2.34 9.19
N SER A 111 -3.75 2.59 9.35
CA SER A 111 -4.28 3.86 9.83
C SER A 111 -5.22 3.63 11.01
N PRO A 112 -5.05 4.36 12.13
CA PRO A 112 -5.96 4.23 13.26
C PRO A 112 -7.35 4.75 12.91
N VAL A 113 -8.39 4.03 13.35
CA VAL A 113 -9.77 4.50 13.40
C VAL A 113 -9.99 5.11 14.78
N PHE A 114 -10.42 6.35 14.82
CA PHE A 114 -10.65 7.07 16.07
C PHE A 114 -12.11 6.97 16.51
N SER A 115 -12.34 6.80 17.81
CA SER A 115 -13.69 6.74 18.41
C SER A 115 -14.51 8.02 18.16
N LYS A 116 -13.82 9.15 17.91
CA LYS A 116 -14.43 10.44 17.61
C LYS A 116 -13.86 11.02 16.32
N PRO A 117 -14.70 11.67 15.49
CA PRO A 117 -14.22 12.32 14.27
C PRO A 117 -13.31 13.51 14.61
N GLY A 118 -12.27 13.69 13.81
CA GLY A 118 -11.36 14.81 13.94
C GLY A 118 -10.17 14.66 13.01
N ARG A 119 -9.50 15.78 12.69
CA ARG A 119 -8.27 15.77 11.91
C ARG A 119 -7.12 15.45 12.83
N LEU A 120 -6.32 14.44 12.52
CA LEU A 120 -5.04 14.22 13.20
C LEU A 120 -4.11 15.42 12.94
N VAL A 121 -3.73 16.11 14.01
CA VAL A 121 -2.89 17.31 13.94
C VAL A 121 -1.58 17.18 14.70
N ASP A 122 -1.48 16.26 15.65
CA ASP A 122 -0.26 16.02 16.42
C ASP A 122 -0.20 14.59 16.95
N VAL A 123 0.99 14.18 17.40
CA VAL A 123 1.23 12.94 18.13
C VAL A 123 2.13 13.24 19.31
N GLU A 124 1.54 13.29 20.50
CA GLU A 124 2.27 13.57 21.73
C GLU A 124 2.96 12.30 22.23
N SER A 125 4.14 12.45 22.84
CA SER A 125 4.89 11.33 23.41
C SER A 125 4.44 11.08 24.85
N ILE A 126 4.27 9.80 25.21
CA ILE A 126 4.01 9.38 26.59
C ILE A 126 5.33 8.91 27.19
N PHE A 127 5.68 9.43 28.36
CA PHE A 127 6.91 9.09 29.09
C PHE A 127 6.58 8.42 30.42
N ASP A 128 7.44 7.50 30.86
CA ASP A 128 7.42 6.97 32.23
C ASP A 128 8.04 7.96 33.23
N ASP A 129 7.95 7.62 34.53
CA ASP A 129 8.53 8.42 35.63
C ASP A 129 10.06 8.59 35.54
N LYS A 130 10.72 7.81 34.67
CA LYS A 130 12.18 7.86 34.43
C LYS A 130 12.52 8.64 33.16
N GLY A 131 11.53 9.30 32.54
CA GLY A 131 11.69 10.08 31.31
C GLY A 131 11.90 9.23 30.05
N ARG A 132 11.63 7.92 30.10
CA ARG A 132 11.71 7.04 28.93
C ARG A 132 10.39 7.10 28.19
N ARG A 133 10.45 7.22 26.87
CA ARG A 133 9.24 7.16 26.05
C ARG A 133 8.67 5.74 26.08
N ILE A 134 7.42 5.61 26.51
CA ILE A 134 6.68 4.34 26.59
C ILE A 134 5.56 4.26 25.56
N GLY A 135 5.26 5.36 24.86
CA GLY A 135 4.24 5.36 23.83
C GLY A 135 4.00 6.73 23.22
N SER A 136 2.83 6.85 22.61
CA SER A 136 2.32 8.08 22.02
C SER A 136 0.80 8.11 22.02
N VAL A 137 0.26 9.32 22.16
CA VAL A 137 -1.19 9.60 22.03
C VAL A 137 -1.42 10.51 20.82
N PRO A 138 -2.30 10.12 19.87
CA PRO A 138 -2.67 10.99 18.77
C PRO A 138 -3.53 12.16 19.28
N ILE A 139 -3.36 13.35 18.71
CA ILE A 139 -4.17 14.54 19.01
C ILE A 139 -5.00 14.88 17.79
N LEU A 140 -6.32 14.93 17.97
CA LEU A 140 -7.25 15.34 16.94
C LEU A 140 -7.67 16.80 17.14
N GLN A 141 -8.07 17.43 16.05
CA GLN A 141 -8.70 18.74 16.04
C GLN A 141 -10.00 18.71 15.24
N ASP A 142 -11.04 19.29 15.81
CA ASP A 142 -12.31 19.57 15.13
C ASP A 142 -12.79 21.01 15.43
N GLY A 143 -14.07 21.30 15.17
CA GLY A 143 -14.66 22.61 15.44
C GLY A 143 -14.74 23.00 16.93
N SER A 144 -14.56 22.05 17.85
CA SER A 144 -14.57 22.26 19.30
C SER A 144 -13.18 22.51 19.90
N GLY A 145 -12.11 22.20 19.15
CA GLY A 145 -10.73 22.42 19.58
C GLY A 145 -9.86 21.17 19.40
N ARG A 146 -8.75 21.13 20.15
CA ARG A 146 -7.82 20.00 20.16
C ARG A 146 -8.13 19.05 21.32
N PHE A 147 -8.08 17.75 21.07
CA PHE A 147 -8.34 16.73 22.08
C PHE A 147 -7.55 15.44 21.81
N GLN A 148 -7.31 14.66 22.86
CA GLN A 148 -6.66 13.36 22.75
C GLN A 148 -7.58 12.36 22.05
N ALA A 149 -7.02 11.65 21.07
CA ALA A 149 -7.71 10.61 20.33
C ALA A 149 -7.72 9.31 21.12
N GLU A 150 -8.85 8.61 21.05
CA GLU A 150 -8.93 7.20 21.40
C GLU A 150 -8.98 6.39 20.09
N ILE A 151 -8.13 5.38 19.97
CA ILE A 151 -8.11 4.48 18.82
C ILE A 151 -9.06 3.33 19.12
N SER A 152 -10.13 3.20 18.34
CA SER A 152 -11.13 2.15 18.49
C SER A 152 -10.88 0.94 17.60
N ASP A 153 -10.21 1.14 16.46
CA ASP A 153 -9.93 0.09 15.47
C ASP A 153 -8.78 0.50 14.53
N TRP A 154 -8.46 -0.34 13.55
CA TRP A 154 -7.42 -0.12 12.55
C TRP A 154 -7.92 -0.40 11.14
N ASN A 155 -7.64 0.52 10.22
CA ASN A 155 -7.81 0.33 8.80
C ASN A 155 -6.50 -0.16 8.17
N PHE A 156 -6.63 -1.15 7.28
CA PHE A 156 -5.53 -1.72 6.50
C PHE A 156 -5.77 -1.45 5.02
N ILE A 157 -5.19 -0.36 4.53
CA ILE A 157 -5.43 0.12 3.17
C ILE A 157 -4.38 -0.48 2.26
N HIS A 158 -4.80 -1.35 1.36
CA HIS A 158 -3.94 -1.99 0.37
C HIS A 158 -3.47 -0.99 -0.71
N LEU A 159 -2.18 -1.03 -1.07
CA LEU A 159 -1.51 -0.02 -1.92
C LEU A 159 -1.10 -0.55 -3.31
N GLU A 160 -1.44 -1.80 -3.67
CA GLU A 160 -1.05 -2.43 -4.94
C GLU A 160 -1.65 -1.75 -6.19
N PRO A 161 -1.07 -2.01 -7.39
CA PRO A 161 -0.03 -3.00 -7.67
C PRO A 161 1.38 -2.54 -7.25
N ASN A 162 2.26 -3.50 -6.97
CA ASN A 162 3.69 -3.41 -6.62
C ASN A 162 4.54 -2.76 -7.74
N VAL A 163 3.98 -1.80 -8.48
CA VAL A 163 4.76 -0.69 -9.00
C VAL A 163 5.22 0.03 -7.76
N GLY A 164 6.50 -0.08 -7.42
CA GLY A 164 7.03 0.65 -6.28
C GLY A 164 6.49 2.08 -6.32
N ILE A 165 5.63 2.42 -5.35
CA ILE A 165 5.36 3.81 -4.96
C ILE A 165 6.71 4.51 -4.73
N GLY A 166 7.66 3.68 -4.28
CA GLY A 166 9.09 3.72 -4.43
C GLY A 166 9.75 4.25 -5.72
N LEU A 167 9.13 4.20 -6.88
CA LEU A 167 9.77 4.54 -8.16
C LEU A 167 9.35 5.93 -8.64
N TRP A 168 8.39 6.57 -7.97
CA TRP A 168 7.74 7.81 -8.41
C TRP A 168 8.61 9.05 -8.23
N ASP A 169 9.23 9.21 -7.06
CA ASP A 169 10.18 10.30 -6.81
C ASP A 169 11.37 10.26 -7.78
N ARG A 170 11.73 9.06 -8.28
CA ARG A 170 12.75 8.89 -9.33
C ARG A 170 12.20 8.93 -10.75
N PHE A 171 10.89 8.88 -10.96
CA PHE A 171 10.26 9.06 -12.25
C PHE A 171 10.20 10.54 -12.62
N THR A 172 9.81 11.39 -11.66
CA THR A 172 9.94 12.85 -11.78
C THR A 172 11.40 13.24 -12.11
N LEU A 173 12.41 12.70 -11.42
CA LEU A 173 13.83 12.94 -11.76
C LEU A 173 14.23 12.43 -13.17
N ARG A 174 13.60 11.38 -13.69
CA ARG A 174 13.81 10.93 -15.07
C ARG A 174 13.14 11.85 -16.07
N GLU A 175 11.93 12.32 -15.77
CA GLU A 175 11.23 13.32 -16.56
C GLU A 175 12.02 14.63 -16.58
N GLU A 176 12.71 14.99 -15.49
CA GLU A 176 13.61 16.14 -15.46
C GLU A 176 14.78 15.98 -16.45
N VAL A 177 15.45 14.81 -16.46
CA VAL A 177 16.54 14.52 -17.41
C VAL A 177 16.05 14.44 -18.86
N ILE A 178 14.84 13.92 -19.08
CA ILE A 178 14.21 13.86 -20.41
C ILE A 178 13.88 15.28 -20.90
N GLU A 179 13.30 16.10 -20.03
CA GLU A 179 12.95 17.49 -20.32
C GLU A 179 14.20 18.34 -20.56
N GLU A 180 15.29 18.13 -19.81
CA GLU A 180 16.58 18.77 -20.05
C GLU A 180 17.16 18.40 -21.43
N ARG A 181 17.08 17.13 -21.82
CA ARG A 181 17.53 16.66 -23.14
C ARG A 181 16.65 17.20 -24.27
N ASN A 182 15.33 17.17 -24.11
CA ASN A 182 14.39 17.65 -25.12
C ASN A 182 14.49 19.15 -25.30
N SER A 183 14.52 19.92 -24.21
CA SER A 183 14.64 21.38 -24.24
C SER A 183 15.94 21.82 -24.92
N SER A 184 17.04 21.14 -24.63
CA SER A 184 18.33 21.35 -25.29
C SER A 184 18.32 20.98 -26.78
N ARG A 185 17.70 19.85 -27.16
CA ARG A 185 17.58 19.42 -28.56
C ARG A 185 16.72 20.38 -29.38
N GLU A 186 15.66 20.92 -28.79
CA GLU A 186 14.66 21.74 -29.45
C GLU A 186 14.97 23.26 -29.34
N GLY A 187 16.03 23.64 -28.61
CA GLY A 187 16.41 25.04 -28.42
C GLY A 187 15.39 25.84 -27.62
N ARG A 188 14.58 25.17 -26.78
CA ARG A 188 13.53 25.78 -25.96
C ARG A 188 13.93 25.82 -24.50
N SER A 189 13.28 26.67 -23.71
CA SER A 189 13.44 26.67 -22.26
C SER A 189 12.87 25.39 -21.64
N TYR A 190 13.45 25.01 -20.51
CA TYR A 190 12.96 23.92 -19.66
C TYR A 190 11.54 24.21 -19.18
N ASP A 191 10.62 23.27 -19.37
CA ASP A 191 9.21 23.37 -18.97
C ASP A 191 8.89 22.43 -17.81
N TRP A 192 8.69 23.01 -16.63
CA TRP A 192 8.32 22.30 -15.42
C TRP A 192 6.96 21.59 -15.51
N ASN A 193 6.09 21.98 -16.44
CA ASN A 193 4.81 21.29 -16.65
C ASN A 193 4.96 19.93 -17.32
N ASN A 194 6.11 19.64 -17.94
CA ASN A 194 6.40 18.32 -18.51
C ASN A 194 6.89 17.33 -17.45
N VAL A 195 7.37 17.84 -16.31
CA VAL A 195 7.88 17.07 -15.17
C VAL A 195 6.76 16.77 -14.18
N GLY A 196 6.66 15.53 -13.71
CA GLY A 196 5.58 15.01 -12.87
C GLY A 196 4.28 14.73 -13.65
N THR A 197 4.34 14.63 -14.97
CA THR A 197 3.14 14.42 -15.82
C THR A 197 2.54 13.05 -15.58
N SER A 198 3.41 12.04 -15.51
CA SER A 198 3.01 10.67 -15.18
C SER A 198 2.38 10.59 -13.79
N ASP A 199 2.94 11.30 -12.81
CA ASP A 199 2.43 11.36 -11.44
C ASP A 199 1.03 11.99 -11.40
N ARG A 200 0.83 13.10 -12.12
CA ARG A 200 -0.49 13.75 -12.24
C ARG A 200 -1.53 12.85 -12.91
N ILE A 201 -1.15 12.08 -13.93
CA ILE A 201 -2.05 11.13 -14.61
C ILE A 201 -2.47 10.01 -13.66
N VAL A 202 -1.52 9.42 -12.94
CA VAL A 202 -1.78 8.33 -11.99
C VAL A 202 -2.64 8.83 -10.82
N LEU A 203 -2.31 9.97 -10.22
CA LEU A 203 -3.11 10.59 -9.16
C LEU A 203 -4.53 10.90 -9.64
N ARG A 204 -4.66 11.45 -10.86
CA ARG A 204 -5.97 11.69 -11.47
C ARG A 204 -6.74 10.39 -11.67
N ASN A 205 -6.09 9.30 -12.09
CA ASN A 205 -6.72 7.99 -12.25
C ASN A 205 -7.18 7.40 -10.91
N PHE A 206 -6.42 7.60 -9.83
CA PHE A 206 -6.84 7.20 -8.49
C PHE A 206 -8.00 8.02 -7.96
N VAL A 207 -8.02 9.33 -8.21
CA VAL A 207 -9.15 10.20 -7.86
C VAL A 207 -10.41 9.75 -8.62
N ILE A 208 -10.32 9.55 -9.93
CA ILE A 208 -11.43 9.07 -10.75
C ILE A 208 -11.89 7.68 -10.29
N ALA A 209 -10.98 6.75 -10.03
CA ALA A 209 -11.32 5.41 -9.56
C ALA A 209 -11.95 5.44 -8.15
N GLY A 210 -11.47 6.33 -7.27
CA GLY A 210 -12.04 6.56 -5.95
C GLY A 210 -13.44 7.17 -6.00
N GLU A 211 -13.65 8.17 -6.87
CA GLU A 211 -14.97 8.75 -7.14
C GLU A 211 -15.94 7.70 -7.68
N GLN A 212 -15.51 6.90 -8.68
CA GLN A 212 -16.31 5.82 -9.25
C GLN A 212 -16.65 4.73 -8.22
N TYR A 213 -15.72 4.40 -7.33
CA TYR A 213 -15.96 3.44 -6.24
C TYR A 213 -17.00 3.99 -5.24
N LEU A 214 -16.88 5.26 -4.84
CA LEU A 214 -17.83 5.92 -3.94
C LEU A 214 -19.23 6.05 -4.55
N ASP A 215 -19.31 6.31 -5.86
CA ASP A 215 -20.59 6.34 -6.57
C ASP A 215 -21.22 4.95 -6.71
N ALA A 216 -20.41 3.92 -6.98
CA ALA A 216 -20.89 2.54 -7.03
C ALA A 216 -21.45 2.03 -5.69
N LEU A 217 -20.96 2.56 -4.56
CA LEU A 217 -21.48 2.26 -3.22
C LEU A 217 -22.79 2.99 -2.88
N ARG A 218 -23.22 3.95 -3.69
CA ARG A 218 -24.47 4.72 -3.49
C ARG A 218 -25.66 4.19 -4.30
N THR A 219 -25.42 3.24 -5.20
CA THR A 219 -26.41 2.47 -5.96
C THR A 219 -26.61 1.09 -5.38
#